data_AF-A0A967P9K8-F1
#
_entry.id   AF-A0A967P9K8-F1
#
_cell.length_a   1.000
_cell.length_b   1.000
_cell.length_c   1.000
_cell.angle_alpha   90.00
_cell.angle_beta   90.00
_cell.angle_gamma   90.00
#
_symmetry.space_group_name_H-M   'P 1'
#
loop_
_entity.id
_entity.type
_entity.pdbx_description
1 polymer ?
#
loop_
_entity_poly.entity_id
_entity_poly.type
_entity_poly.pdbx_seq_one_letter_code
_entity_poly.pdbx_strand_id
1 'polypeptide(L)'
;MTIKEGDYVLILAPDDKTFLRKVNAEKQLSTHLGMINIEDIIGKNYGDKIVSGLGNEFYLLEPTTWDKMMKVGRQTQIIYPKDASIIILKTGLSEGMRVVESGTGSGSMTIALANTVKPGGKVYTYEKRDQFRENAMKNVEMAGLSEYVEFNAGDARDGFNETDVDVTLIDLPSPWDGVPAAAKALRGGGRIASLSPTFNQIEENYKYLEEHGFTYLETVEVLVRNILVRAGKTRPSQRMISHTGFLTFGRKINKQE
;
A
#
# COMPACT_ATOMS: atom_id res chain seq x y z
N MET A 1 4.56 -24.72 -6.17
CA MET A 1 4.53 -24.68 -4.69
C MET A 1 3.16 -25.19 -4.26
N THR A 2 3.14 -26.19 -3.38
CA THR A 2 1.90 -26.81 -2.90
C THR A 2 1.22 -25.92 -1.88
N ILE A 3 -0.09 -25.71 -2.04
CA ILE A 3 -0.92 -24.89 -1.16
C ILE A 3 -1.25 -25.68 0.10
N LYS A 4 -1.03 -25.06 1.25
CA LYS A 4 -1.26 -25.62 2.59
C LYS A 4 -2.30 -24.81 3.36
N GLU A 5 -2.73 -25.37 4.47
CA GLU A 5 -3.55 -24.64 5.44
C GLU A 5 -2.84 -23.36 5.92
N GLY A 6 -3.60 -22.28 6.05
CA GLY A 6 -3.09 -20.97 6.46
C GLY A 6 -2.52 -20.12 5.34
N ASP A 7 -2.21 -20.71 4.18
CA ASP A 7 -1.74 -19.96 3.00
C ASP A 7 -2.85 -19.03 2.48
N TYR A 8 -2.43 -17.92 1.87
CA TYR A 8 -3.31 -17.05 1.11
C TYR A 8 -3.26 -17.42 -0.37
N VAL A 9 -4.45 -17.46 -1.00
CA VAL A 9 -4.61 -17.81 -2.41
C VAL A 9 -5.44 -16.75 -3.10
N LEU A 10 -4.96 -16.29 -4.26
CA LEU A 10 -5.71 -15.45 -5.17
C LEU A 10 -6.48 -16.34 -6.15
N ILE A 11 -7.78 -16.42 -5.98
CA ILE A 11 -8.67 -17.20 -6.84
C ILE A 11 -9.11 -16.28 -7.99
N LEU A 12 -8.69 -16.59 -9.22
CA LEU A 12 -9.00 -15.83 -10.44
C LEU A 12 -10.14 -16.50 -11.19
N ALA A 13 -11.21 -15.75 -11.43
CA ALA A 13 -12.37 -16.16 -12.20
C ALA A 13 -12.17 -15.97 -13.72
N PRO A 14 -12.97 -16.64 -14.58
CA PRO A 14 -12.95 -16.44 -16.03
C PRO A 14 -13.27 -15.03 -16.51
N ASP A 15 -13.95 -14.23 -15.67
CA ASP A 15 -14.31 -12.83 -15.95
C ASP A 15 -13.30 -11.82 -15.37
N ASP A 16 -12.08 -12.29 -15.09
CA ASP A 16 -10.96 -11.54 -14.48
C ASP A 16 -11.20 -11.03 -13.05
N LYS A 17 -12.33 -11.39 -12.42
CA LYS A 17 -12.54 -11.09 -10.99
C LYS A 17 -11.64 -11.94 -10.13
N THR A 18 -11.08 -11.32 -9.10
CA THR A 18 -10.18 -11.97 -8.16
C THR A 18 -10.74 -12.00 -6.75
N PHE A 19 -10.47 -13.08 -6.02
CA PHE A 19 -10.84 -13.26 -4.62
C PHE A 19 -9.61 -13.69 -3.84
N LEU A 20 -9.22 -12.92 -2.83
CA LEU A 20 -8.14 -13.32 -1.92
C LEU A 20 -8.76 -14.07 -0.74
N ARG A 21 -8.30 -15.30 -0.49
CA ARG A 21 -8.79 -16.12 0.62
C ARG A 21 -7.66 -16.79 1.36
N LYS A 22 -7.80 -16.89 2.68
CA LYS A 22 -6.96 -17.72 3.54
C LYS A 22 -7.53 -19.13 3.54
N VAL A 23 -6.71 -20.12 3.24
CA VAL A 23 -7.12 -21.53 3.26
C VAL A 23 -7.53 -21.91 4.68
N ASN A 24 -8.70 -22.54 4.82
CA ASN A 24 -9.38 -22.92 6.07
C ASN A 24 -9.91 -21.79 6.99
N ALA A 25 -9.83 -20.52 6.59
CA ALA A 25 -10.55 -19.47 7.35
C ALA A 25 -12.07 -19.53 7.11
N GLU A 26 -12.47 -19.90 5.90
CA GLU A 26 -13.86 -20.13 5.49
C GLU A 26 -13.92 -21.47 4.75
N LYS A 27 -15.00 -22.24 4.96
CA LYS A 27 -15.17 -23.53 4.26
C LYS A 27 -15.47 -23.36 2.77
N GLN A 28 -16.18 -22.28 2.42
CA GLN A 28 -16.73 -22.07 1.09
C GLN A 28 -16.65 -20.61 0.67
N LEU A 29 -16.33 -20.38 -0.60
CA LEU A 29 -16.45 -19.10 -1.27
C LEU A 29 -17.67 -19.14 -2.19
N SER A 30 -18.65 -18.28 -1.91
CA SER A 30 -19.79 -18.06 -2.81
C SER A 30 -19.49 -16.97 -3.84
N THR A 31 -19.74 -17.26 -5.11
CA THR A 31 -19.55 -16.30 -6.21
C THR A 31 -20.76 -16.33 -7.15
N HIS A 32 -20.88 -15.34 -8.04
CA HIS A 32 -21.88 -15.33 -9.11
C HIS A 32 -21.66 -16.43 -10.16
N LEU A 33 -20.52 -17.12 -10.14
CA LEU A 33 -20.17 -18.23 -11.03
C LEU A 33 -20.19 -19.60 -10.32
N GLY A 34 -20.79 -19.65 -9.13
CA GLY A 34 -20.93 -20.87 -8.33
C GLY A 34 -20.07 -20.86 -7.07
N MET A 35 -20.31 -21.88 -6.24
CA MET A 35 -19.63 -22.07 -4.97
C MET A 35 -18.33 -22.85 -5.15
N ILE A 36 -17.28 -22.47 -4.41
CA ILE A 36 -15.99 -23.16 -4.37
C ILE A 36 -15.75 -23.62 -2.94
N ASN A 37 -15.51 -24.91 -2.72
CA ASN A 37 -15.04 -25.41 -1.43
C ASN A 37 -13.56 -25.08 -1.28
N ILE A 38 -13.21 -24.39 -0.21
CA ILE A 38 -11.84 -23.95 0.05
C ILE A 38 -10.96 -25.11 0.53
N GLU A 39 -11.55 -26.11 1.19
CA GLU A 39 -10.83 -27.31 1.63
C GLU A 39 -10.25 -28.10 0.44
N ASP A 40 -10.93 -28.10 -0.71
CA ASP A 40 -10.49 -28.76 -1.96
C ASP A 40 -9.25 -28.08 -2.61
N ILE A 41 -8.84 -26.92 -2.08
CA ILE A 41 -7.62 -26.22 -2.51
C ILE A 41 -6.37 -26.85 -1.88
N ILE A 42 -6.48 -27.46 -0.70
CA ILE A 42 -5.35 -28.04 0.02
C ILE A 42 -4.72 -29.16 -0.82
N GLY A 43 -3.39 -29.12 -0.95
CA GLY A 43 -2.65 -30.11 -1.73
C GLY A 43 -2.61 -29.85 -3.24
N LYS A 44 -3.39 -28.89 -3.76
CA LYS A 44 -3.18 -28.34 -5.10
C LYS A 44 -1.94 -27.44 -5.13
N ASN A 45 -1.45 -27.12 -6.31
CA ASN A 45 -0.37 -26.18 -6.50
C ASN A 45 -0.91 -24.82 -6.96
N TYR A 46 -0.18 -23.75 -6.63
CA TYR A 46 -0.37 -22.49 -7.34
C TYR A 46 -0.16 -22.70 -8.86
N GLY A 47 -1.06 -22.15 -9.67
CA GLY A 47 -1.19 -22.38 -11.10
C GLY A 47 -2.29 -23.40 -11.46
N ASP A 48 -2.71 -24.25 -10.52
CA ASP A 48 -3.75 -25.24 -10.78
C ASP A 48 -5.14 -24.62 -10.91
N LYS A 49 -6.05 -25.41 -11.48
CA LYS A 49 -7.46 -25.07 -11.58
C LYS A 49 -8.28 -25.64 -10.43
N ILE A 50 -9.36 -24.93 -10.09
CA ILE A 50 -10.48 -25.43 -9.29
C ILE A 50 -11.79 -25.16 -10.02
N VAL A 51 -12.75 -26.06 -9.92
CA VAL A 51 -14.04 -25.95 -10.61
C VAL A 51 -15.12 -25.62 -9.59
N SER A 52 -15.95 -24.62 -9.86
CA SER A 52 -17.08 -24.30 -8.99
C SER A 52 -18.22 -25.32 -9.14
N GLY A 53 -19.18 -25.30 -8.22
CA GLY A 53 -20.39 -26.13 -8.29
C GLY A 53 -21.26 -25.91 -9.54
N LEU A 54 -21.01 -24.85 -10.32
CA LEU A 54 -21.68 -24.59 -11.60
C LEU A 54 -20.81 -24.96 -12.82
N GLY A 55 -19.65 -25.60 -12.62
CA GLY A 55 -18.76 -26.05 -13.70
C GLY A 55 -17.81 -24.98 -14.25
N ASN A 56 -17.73 -23.80 -13.64
CA ASN A 56 -16.80 -22.74 -14.08
C ASN A 56 -15.40 -23.00 -13.54
N GLU A 57 -14.38 -22.88 -14.40
CA GLU A 57 -12.97 -23.03 -14.00
C GLU A 57 -12.42 -21.74 -13.39
N PHE A 58 -11.71 -21.85 -12.27
CA PHE A 58 -10.95 -20.77 -11.64
C PHE A 58 -9.49 -21.17 -11.54
N TYR A 59 -8.59 -20.20 -11.51
CA TYR A 59 -7.16 -20.42 -11.30
C TYR A 59 -6.75 -20.04 -9.88
N LEU A 60 -5.88 -20.85 -9.28
CA LEU A 60 -5.33 -20.64 -7.95
C LEU A 60 -3.95 -20.00 -8.08
N LEU A 61 -3.82 -18.71 -7.75
CA LEU A 61 -2.58 -17.96 -7.97
C LEU A 61 -1.95 -17.56 -6.63
N GLU A 62 -0.62 -17.46 -6.62
CA GLU A 62 0.11 -16.89 -5.50
C GLU A 62 -0.16 -15.37 -5.45
N PRO A 63 -0.65 -14.83 -4.33
CA PRO A 63 -1.00 -13.41 -4.25
C PRO A 63 0.26 -12.54 -4.16
N THR A 64 0.40 -11.61 -5.10
CA THR A 64 1.46 -10.61 -5.08
C THR A 64 1.21 -9.55 -4.01
N THR A 65 2.23 -8.72 -3.71
CA THR A 65 2.03 -7.52 -2.86
C THR A 65 0.97 -6.59 -3.45
N TRP A 66 0.91 -6.46 -4.78
CA TRP A 66 -0.12 -5.69 -5.48
C TRP A 66 -1.53 -6.22 -5.18
N ASP A 67 -1.71 -7.55 -5.24
CA ASP A 67 -3.00 -8.18 -4.93
C ASP A 67 -3.41 -7.93 -3.49
N LYS A 68 -2.47 -8.11 -2.54
CA LYS A 68 -2.69 -7.87 -1.11
C LYS A 68 -3.11 -6.41 -0.85
N MET A 69 -2.41 -5.44 -1.45
CA MET A 69 -2.77 -4.01 -1.37
C MET A 69 -4.18 -3.75 -1.90
N MET A 70 -4.54 -4.35 -3.04
CA MET A 70 -5.85 -4.14 -3.66
C MET A 70 -7.00 -4.83 -2.92
N LYS A 71 -6.70 -5.85 -2.09
CA LYS A 71 -7.67 -6.69 -1.38
C LYS A 71 -7.78 -6.41 0.12
N VAL A 72 -7.14 -5.34 0.61
CA VAL A 72 -7.36 -4.86 1.98
C VAL A 72 -8.85 -4.59 2.25
N GLY A 73 -9.31 -4.84 3.46
CA GLY A 73 -10.60 -4.36 3.95
C GLY A 73 -10.59 -2.84 3.98
N ARG A 74 -11.20 -2.19 2.99
CA ARG A 74 -11.16 -0.73 2.85
C ARG A 74 -12.14 -0.07 3.82
N GLN A 75 -11.61 0.76 4.71
CA GLN A 75 -12.36 1.71 5.53
C GLN A 75 -12.12 3.16 5.08
N THR A 76 -11.02 3.37 4.35
CA THR A 76 -10.59 4.65 3.80
C THR A 76 -10.25 4.51 2.33
N GLN A 77 -10.05 5.64 1.65
CA GLN A 77 -9.32 5.62 0.38
C GLN A 77 -7.90 5.07 0.63
N ILE A 78 -7.37 4.35 -0.36
CA ILE A 78 -6.01 3.80 -0.31
C ILE A 78 -5.09 4.56 -1.26
N ILE A 79 -3.81 4.59 -0.93
CA ILE A 79 -2.76 4.81 -1.93
C ILE A 79 -2.72 3.59 -2.85
N TYR A 80 -2.95 3.84 -4.15
CA TYR A 80 -2.95 2.77 -5.14
C TYR A 80 -1.52 2.28 -5.41
N PRO A 81 -1.35 1.01 -5.79
CA PRO A 81 -0.03 0.46 -6.07
C PRO A 81 0.81 1.25 -7.11
N LYS A 82 0.16 1.92 -8.09
CA LYS A 82 0.85 2.79 -9.06
C LYS A 82 1.52 4.01 -8.42
N ASP A 83 0.94 4.52 -7.34
CA ASP A 83 1.44 5.70 -6.63
C ASP A 83 2.48 5.25 -5.60
N ALA A 84 2.19 4.17 -4.88
CA ALA A 84 3.11 3.52 -3.95
C ALA A 84 4.44 3.13 -4.62
N SER A 85 4.41 2.62 -5.86
CA SER A 85 5.63 2.25 -6.58
C SER A 85 6.54 3.45 -6.87
N ILE A 86 5.97 4.58 -7.26
CA ILE A 86 6.71 5.83 -7.46
C ILE A 86 7.23 6.36 -6.13
N ILE A 87 6.44 6.28 -5.06
CA ILE A 87 6.88 6.68 -3.72
C ILE A 87 8.10 5.87 -3.29
N ILE A 88 8.01 4.54 -3.35
CA ILE A 88 9.10 3.62 -2.98
C ILE A 88 10.37 3.92 -3.78
N LEU A 89 10.23 4.06 -5.11
CA LEU A 89 11.39 4.26 -5.97
C LEU A 89 12.03 5.65 -5.78
N LYS A 90 11.24 6.73 -5.72
CA LYS A 90 11.78 8.10 -5.56
C LYS A 90 12.36 8.36 -4.18
N THR A 91 11.82 7.72 -3.15
CA THR A 91 12.40 7.75 -1.80
C THR A 91 13.59 6.81 -1.65
N GLY A 92 13.86 5.94 -2.65
CA GLY A 92 14.97 5.00 -2.60
C GLY A 92 14.85 4.00 -1.45
N LEU A 93 13.61 3.68 -1.05
CA LEU A 93 13.35 2.72 0.01
C LEU A 93 13.93 1.35 -0.36
N SER A 94 14.63 0.75 0.58
CA SER A 94 15.22 -0.57 0.43
C SER A 94 15.10 -1.37 1.71
N GLU A 95 15.52 -2.63 1.61
CA GLU A 95 15.72 -3.52 2.75
C GLU A 95 16.50 -2.82 3.87
N GLY A 96 16.13 -3.10 5.13
CA GLY A 96 16.82 -2.57 6.31
C GLY A 96 16.39 -1.17 6.74
N MET A 97 15.72 -0.40 5.88
CA MET A 97 15.38 1.00 6.19
C MET A 97 14.28 1.15 7.24
N ARG A 98 14.34 2.27 7.97
CA ARG A 98 13.32 2.67 8.96
C ARG A 98 12.43 3.74 8.36
N VAL A 99 11.12 3.53 8.42
CA VAL A 99 10.13 4.40 7.78
C VAL A 99 9.07 4.82 8.79
N VAL A 100 8.75 6.11 8.80
CA VAL A 100 7.57 6.62 9.51
C VAL A 100 6.47 6.89 8.50
N GLU A 101 5.27 6.42 8.79
CA GLU A 101 4.05 6.69 8.02
C GLU A 101 3.03 7.36 8.96
N SER A 102 2.43 8.48 8.54
CA SER A 102 1.31 9.09 9.26
C SER A 102 0.09 9.15 8.36
N GLY A 103 -1.00 8.54 8.83
CA GLY A 103 -2.16 8.23 8.01
C GLY A 103 -2.16 6.77 7.55
N THR A 104 -2.18 5.83 8.49
CA THR A 104 -2.22 4.38 8.17
C THR A 104 -3.43 4.01 7.30
N GLY A 105 -4.60 4.62 7.59
CA GLY A 105 -5.84 4.36 6.86
C GLY A 105 -6.22 2.87 6.85
N SER A 106 -6.32 2.28 5.67
CA SER A 106 -6.63 0.85 5.52
C SER A 106 -5.37 -0.06 5.49
N GLY A 107 -4.16 0.49 5.58
CA GLY A 107 -2.90 -0.27 5.61
C GLY A 107 -2.36 -0.69 4.24
N SER A 108 -2.95 -0.24 3.12
CA SER A 108 -2.48 -0.59 1.76
C SER A 108 -1.05 -0.12 1.53
N MET A 109 -0.75 1.14 1.86
CA MET A 109 0.61 1.67 1.72
C MET A 109 1.58 1.04 2.72
N THR A 110 1.14 0.85 3.97
CA THR A 110 1.88 0.13 5.01
C THR A 110 2.34 -1.25 4.54
N ILE A 111 1.49 -2.02 3.84
CA ILE A 111 1.86 -3.31 3.23
C ILE A 111 3.00 -3.14 2.21
N ALA A 112 2.94 -2.12 1.35
CA ALA A 112 3.98 -1.86 0.35
C ALA A 112 5.32 -1.49 1.01
N LEU A 113 5.27 -0.62 2.02
CA LEU A 113 6.43 -0.19 2.81
C LEU A 113 7.07 -1.39 3.52
N ALA A 114 6.28 -2.15 4.28
CA ALA A 114 6.75 -3.30 5.05
C ALA A 114 7.35 -4.39 4.16
N ASN A 115 6.73 -4.65 3.00
CA ASN A 115 7.28 -5.61 2.04
C ASN A 115 8.60 -5.15 1.40
N THR A 116 8.87 -3.85 1.36
CA THR A 116 10.10 -3.27 0.79
C THR A 116 11.25 -3.29 1.79
N VAL A 117 10.97 -3.02 3.07
CA VAL A 117 12.02 -2.89 4.09
C VAL A 117 12.39 -4.20 4.79
N LYS A 118 11.57 -5.26 4.66
CA LYS A 118 11.89 -6.59 5.19
C LYS A 118 13.18 -7.18 4.56
N PRO A 119 13.92 -8.05 5.27
CA PRO A 119 13.67 -8.49 6.64
C PRO A 119 14.28 -7.60 7.72
N GLY A 120 15.24 -6.71 7.40
CA GLY A 120 15.98 -5.94 8.41
C GLY A 120 15.32 -4.63 8.86
N GLY A 121 14.31 -4.13 8.15
CA GLY A 121 13.73 -2.81 8.38
C GLY A 121 12.41 -2.82 9.16
N LYS A 122 11.88 -1.62 9.41
CA LYS A 122 10.66 -1.42 10.20
C LYS A 122 9.85 -0.23 9.69
N VAL A 123 8.54 -0.38 9.64
CA VAL A 123 7.57 0.68 9.39
C VAL A 123 6.88 1.06 10.70
N TYR A 124 6.99 2.32 11.10
CA TYR A 124 6.30 2.90 12.25
C TYR A 124 5.13 3.71 11.72
N THR A 125 3.91 3.20 11.87
CA THR A 125 2.71 3.81 11.29
C THR A 125 1.81 4.40 12.36
N TYR A 126 1.31 5.61 12.12
CA TYR A 126 0.50 6.39 13.05
C TYR A 126 -0.93 6.59 12.49
N GLU A 127 -1.93 6.16 13.26
CA GLU A 127 -3.35 6.42 13.00
C GLU A 127 -4.11 6.71 14.30
N LYS A 128 -4.75 7.88 14.32
CA LYS A 128 -5.50 8.39 15.47
C LYS A 128 -6.85 7.70 15.69
N ARG A 129 -7.45 7.12 14.64
CA ARG A 129 -8.75 6.44 14.74
C ARG A 129 -8.55 4.96 14.98
N ASP A 130 -8.90 4.50 16.17
CA ASP A 130 -8.73 3.10 16.60
C ASP A 130 -9.36 2.10 15.61
N GLN A 131 -10.58 2.38 15.12
CA GLN A 131 -11.25 1.55 14.12
C GLN A 131 -10.38 1.32 12.86
N PHE A 132 -9.68 2.35 12.40
CA PHE A 132 -8.86 2.26 11.19
C PHE A 132 -7.54 1.58 11.48
N ARG A 133 -6.95 1.86 12.64
CA ARG A 133 -5.74 1.18 13.13
C ARG A 133 -5.97 -0.32 13.26
N GLU A 134 -7.05 -0.76 13.90
CA GLU A 134 -7.42 -2.18 14.04
C GLU A 134 -7.65 -2.85 12.68
N ASN A 135 -8.31 -2.16 11.76
CA ASN A 135 -8.53 -2.66 10.41
C ASN A 135 -7.20 -2.81 9.63
N ALA A 136 -6.32 -1.82 9.72
CA ALA A 136 -5.00 -1.88 9.10
C ALA A 136 -4.13 -3.00 9.67
N MET A 137 -4.19 -3.24 10.99
CA MET A 137 -3.52 -4.39 11.63
C MET A 137 -3.96 -5.72 11.01
N LYS A 138 -5.27 -5.95 10.87
CA LYS A 138 -5.81 -7.16 10.22
C LYS A 138 -5.34 -7.30 8.76
N ASN A 139 -5.27 -6.19 8.03
CA ASN A 139 -4.81 -6.18 6.64
C ASN A 139 -3.30 -6.47 6.51
N VAL A 140 -2.48 -5.93 7.41
CA VAL A 140 -1.03 -6.20 7.46
C VAL A 140 -0.76 -7.65 7.91
N GLU A 141 -1.54 -8.17 8.86
CA GLU A 141 -1.49 -9.57 9.26
C GLU A 141 -1.84 -10.50 8.10
N MET A 142 -2.94 -10.19 7.38
CA MET A 142 -3.31 -10.89 6.14
C MET A 142 -2.18 -10.89 5.11
N ALA A 143 -1.39 -9.81 5.04
CA ALA A 143 -0.26 -9.73 4.14
C ALA A 143 0.97 -10.54 4.60
N GLY A 144 1.00 -11.01 5.85
CA GLY A 144 2.12 -11.71 6.46
C GLY A 144 3.28 -10.77 6.84
N LEU A 145 2.97 -9.52 7.23
CA LEU A 145 3.97 -8.46 7.40
C LEU A 145 3.98 -7.84 8.81
N SER A 146 3.19 -8.37 9.76
CA SER A 146 3.06 -7.80 11.11
C SER A 146 4.39 -7.62 11.83
N GLU A 147 5.36 -8.51 11.62
CA GLU A 147 6.69 -8.42 12.23
C GLU A 147 7.45 -7.13 11.84
N TYR A 148 7.19 -6.60 10.64
CA TYR A 148 7.89 -5.43 10.10
C TYR A 148 7.16 -4.12 10.33
N VAL A 149 6.02 -4.14 11.05
CA VAL A 149 5.18 -2.97 11.29
C VAL A 149 5.00 -2.75 12.78
N GLU A 150 5.09 -1.49 13.20
CA GLU A 150 4.73 -1.02 14.52
C GLU A 150 3.61 0.00 14.39
N PHE A 151 2.48 -0.24 15.04
CA PHE A 151 1.31 0.61 14.98
C PHE A 151 1.25 1.50 16.22
N ASN A 152 1.14 2.80 15.99
CA ASN A 152 1.05 3.82 17.03
C ASN A 152 -0.30 4.54 16.98
N ALA A 153 -0.81 4.89 18.16
CA ALA A 153 -1.97 5.77 18.29
C ALA A 153 -1.52 7.23 18.19
N GLY A 154 -2.21 8.01 17.35
CA GLY A 154 -1.90 9.43 17.12
C GLY A 154 -1.69 9.74 15.64
N ASP A 155 -1.26 10.96 15.35
CA ASP A 155 -0.77 11.34 14.02
C ASP A 155 0.41 12.29 14.10
N ALA A 156 0.91 12.73 12.94
CA ALA A 156 2.09 13.59 12.85
C ALA A 156 2.04 14.88 13.69
N ARG A 157 0.84 15.36 14.08
CA ARG A 157 0.69 16.56 14.93
C ARG A 157 1.15 16.33 16.36
N ASP A 158 1.10 15.09 16.82
CA ASP A 158 1.57 14.68 18.14
C ASP A 158 3.10 14.49 18.16
N GLY A 159 3.73 14.51 16.98
CA GLY A 159 5.12 14.15 16.78
C GLY A 159 5.31 12.65 16.58
N PHE A 160 6.56 12.27 16.28
CA PHE A 160 6.97 10.87 16.14
C PHE A 160 7.96 10.51 17.25
N ASN A 161 7.86 9.29 17.76
CA ASN A 161 8.80 8.75 18.74
C ASN A 161 10.16 8.44 18.12
N GLU A 162 10.18 8.18 16.82
CA GLU A 162 11.36 7.77 16.09
C GLU A 162 12.24 8.95 15.69
N THR A 163 13.54 8.73 15.76
CA THR A 163 14.58 9.61 15.24
C THR A 163 15.50 8.84 14.32
N ASP A 164 16.22 9.57 13.48
CA ASP A 164 17.14 9.06 12.46
C ASP A 164 16.49 8.03 11.51
N VAL A 165 15.23 8.24 11.15
CA VAL A 165 14.55 7.41 10.15
C VAL A 165 14.97 7.81 8.73
N ASP A 166 14.91 6.86 7.80
CA ASP A 166 15.34 7.07 6.42
C ASP A 166 14.31 7.86 5.61
N VAL A 167 13.04 7.54 5.82
CA VAL A 167 11.91 8.06 5.05
C VAL A 167 10.72 8.36 5.94
N THR A 168 10.03 9.46 5.66
CA THR A 168 8.72 9.80 6.22
C THR A 168 7.69 9.91 5.11
N LEU A 169 6.54 9.29 5.32
CA LEU A 169 5.39 9.39 4.44
C LEU A 169 4.22 10.04 5.17
N ILE A 170 3.66 11.10 4.60
CA ILE A 170 2.50 11.82 5.16
C ILE A 170 1.30 11.70 4.21
N ASP A 171 0.23 11.04 4.65
CA ASP A 171 -1.07 10.94 3.96
C ASP A 171 -2.17 11.44 4.89
N LEU A 172 -2.27 12.76 5.04
CA LEU A 172 -3.22 13.45 5.91
C LEU A 172 -4.01 14.50 5.12
N PRO A 173 -5.22 14.90 5.56
CA PRO A 173 -5.94 16.01 4.95
C PRO A 173 -5.15 17.33 4.94
N SER A 174 -4.30 17.53 5.94
CA SER A 174 -3.43 18.68 6.13
C SER A 174 -1.98 18.17 6.28
N PRO A 175 -1.31 17.80 5.17
CA PRO A 175 0.03 17.19 5.24
C PRO A 175 1.08 18.12 5.83
N TRP A 176 0.93 19.44 5.68
CA TRP A 176 1.82 20.46 6.24
C TRP A 176 1.92 20.39 7.77
N ASP A 177 0.85 19.95 8.45
CA ASP A 177 0.86 19.78 9.91
C ASP A 177 1.87 18.72 10.37
N GLY A 178 2.21 17.76 9.50
CA GLY A 178 3.18 16.71 9.78
C GLY A 178 4.62 17.04 9.38
N VAL A 179 4.84 18.11 8.63
CA VAL A 179 6.16 18.49 8.12
C VAL A 179 7.17 18.77 9.25
N PRO A 180 6.83 19.51 10.33
CA PRO A 180 7.77 19.73 11.43
C PRO A 180 8.19 18.43 12.13
N ALA A 181 7.23 17.54 12.39
CA ALA A 181 7.49 16.24 13.01
C ALA A 181 8.36 15.35 12.11
N ALA A 182 8.07 15.32 10.81
CA ALA A 182 8.86 14.59 9.82
C ALA A 182 10.30 15.11 9.74
N ALA A 183 10.47 16.44 9.72
CA ALA A 183 11.80 17.07 9.73
C ALA A 183 12.59 16.68 10.99
N LYS A 184 11.94 16.54 12.15
CA LYS A 184 12.59 16.10 13.39
C LYS A 184 12.97 14.62 13.36
N ALA A 185 12.09 13.75 12.86
CA ALA A 185 12.30 12.30 12.84
C ALA A 185 13.35 11.85 11.81
N LEU A 186 13.40 12.50 10.65
CA LEU A 186 14.33 12.11 9.57
C LEU A 186 15.79 12.32 9.96
N ARG A 187 16.66 11.39 9.57
CA ARG A 187 18.12 11.62 9.56
C ARG A 187 18.49 12.74 8.58
N GLY A 188 19.70 13.28 8.70
CA GLY A 188 20.26 14.19 7.69
C GLY A 188 20.29 13.54 6.29
N GLY A 189 19.75 14.24 5.29
CA GLY A 189 19.59 13.70 3.93
C GLY A 189 18.44 12.69 3.78
N GLY A 190 17.65 12.46 4.83
CA GLY A 190 16.43 11.66 4.79
C GLY A 190 15.39 12.23 3.82
N ARG A 191 14.42 11.40 3.42
CA ARG A 191 13.50 11.73 2.33
C ARG A 191 12.06 11.77 2.81
N ILE A 192 11.29 12.72 2.30
CA ILE A 192 9.86 12.83 2.58
C ILE A 192 9.06 12.59 1.31
N ALA A 193 7.91 11.94 1.46
CA ALA A 193 6.88 11.87 0.46
C ALA A 193 5.53 12.24 1.10
N SER A 194 4.64 12.84 0.32
CA SER A 194 3.26 13.08 0.72
C SER A 194 2.32 12.91 -0.46
N LEU A 195 1.07 12.50 -0.16
CA LEU A 195 0.00 12.43 -1.16
C LEU A 195 -1.04 13.50 -0.87
N SER A 196 -1.51 14.22 -1.90
CA SER A 196 -2.56 15.22 -1.76
C SER A 196 -3.50 15.23 -2.96
N PRO A 197 -4.83 15.22 -2.78
CA PRO A 197 -5.76 15.16 -3.89
C PRO A 197 -5.96 16.49 -4.64
N THR A 198 -5.65 17.64 -4.04
CA THR A 198 -5.95 18.96 -4.63
C THR A 198 -4.72 19.81 -4.86
N PHE A 199 -4.82 20.71 -5.84
CA PHE A 199 -3.78 21.71 -6.15
C PHE A 199 -3.47 22.62 -4.95
N ASN A 200 -4.49 23.08 -4.22
CA ASN A 200 -4.28 23.94 -3.06
C ASN A 200 -3.52 23.23 -1.93
N GLN A 201 -3.76 21.92 -1.74
CA GLN A 201 -3.01 21.15 -0.74
C GLN A 201 -1.54 21.00 -1.12
N ILE A 202 -1.21 20.79 -2.40
CA ILE A 202 0.20 20.72 -2.81
C ILE A 202 0.89 22.07 -2.75
N GLU A 203 0.21 23.18 -3.07
CA GLU A 203 0.76 24.53 -2.95
C GLU A 203 1.16 24.83 -1.50
N GLU A 204 0.24 24.57 -0.55
CA GLU A 204 0.49 24.80 0.87
C GLU A 204 1.59 23.88 1.42
N ASN A 205 1.51 22.59 1.09
CA ASN A 205 2.49 21.61 1.57
C ASN A 205 3.91 21.88 1.02
N TYR A 206 4.02 22.27 -0.25
CA TYR A 206 5.31 22.61 -0.86
C TYR A 206 5.97 23.78 -0.13
N LYS A 207 5.21 24.85 0.14
CA LYS A 207 5.70 26.00 0.92
C LYS A 207 6.20 25.58 2.30
N TYR A 208 5.44 24.76 3.03
CA TYR A 208 5.86 24.27 4.36
C TYR A 208 7.13 23.43 4.30
N LEU A 209 7.29 22.59 3.28
CA LEU A 209 8.51 21.82 3.07
C LEU A 209 9.73 22.73 2.91
N GLU A 210 9.63 23.80 2.12
CA GLU A 210 10.72 24.77 1.97
C GLU A 210 11.08 25.45 3.30
N GLU A 211 10.07 25.93 4.03
CA GLU A 211 10.25 26.62 5.32
C GLU A 211 10.88 25.72 6.39
N HIS A 212 10.73 24.40 6.28
CA HIS A 212 11.22 23.43 7.26
C HIS A 212 12.49 22.68 6.84
N GLY A 213 13.22 23.22 5.86
CA GLY A 213 14.54 22.70 5.49
C GLY A 213 14.46 21.43 4.65
N PHE A 214 13.51 21.35 3.73
CA PHE A 214 13.54 20.39 2.64
C PHE A 214 13.99 21.04 1.33
N THR A 215 14.81 20.32 0.58
CA THR A 215 15.28 20.71 -0.76
C THR A 215 14.99 19.60 -1.76
N TYR A 216 15.34 19.83 -3.03
CA TYR A 216 15.09 18.91 -4.14
C TYR A 216 13.61 18.50 -4.19
N LEU A 217 12.74 19.52 -4.07
CA LEU A 217 11.30 19.34 -4.07
C LEU A 217 10.79 19.06 -5.47
N GLU A 218 9.87 18.10 -5.57
CA GLU A 218 9.28 17.70 -6.83
C GLU A 218 7.86 17.21 -6.59
N THR A 219 6.91 17.66 -7.42
CA THR A 219 5.53 17.17 -7.40
C THR A 219 5.18 16.52 -8.72
N VAL A 220 4.61 15.31 -8.69
CA VAL A 220 4.21 14.55 -9.88
C VAL A 220 2.82 13.93 -9.72
N GLU A 221 2.18 13.62 -10.83
CA GLU A 221 1.00 12.76 -10.90
C GLU A 221 1.29 11.53 -11.76
N VAL A 222 0.64 10.40 -11.45
CA VAL A 222 0.85 9.13 -12.16
C VAL A 222 -0.43 8.69 -12.85
N LEU A 223 -0.41 8.66 -14.18
CA LEU A 223 -1.52 8.20 -15.00
C LEU A 223 -1.21 6.81 -15.59
N VAL A 224 -2.04 5.81 -15.25
CA VAL A 224 -1.93 4.45 -15.80
C VAL A 224 -3.15 4.18 -16.68
N ARG A 225 -2.91 3.92 -17.96
CA ARG A 225 -3.95 3.64 -18.95
C ARG A 225 -3.85 2.20 -19.44
N ASN A 226 -4.83 1.38 -19.07
CA ASN A 226 -4.89 -0.02 -19.52
C ASN A 226 -5.07 -0.09 -21.04
N ILE A 227 -4.35 -1.00 -21.68
CA ILE A 227 -4.45 -1.28 -23.11
C ILE A 227 -5.15 -2.62 -23.31
N LEU A 228 -6.22 -2.63 -24.10
CA LEU A 228 -6.92 -3.84 -24.49
C LEU A 228 -6.18 -4.45 -25.69
N VAL A 229 -5.17 -5.26 -25.41
CA VAL A 229 -4.33 -5.90 -26.44
C VAL A 229 -5.07 -7.09 -27.05
N ARG A 230 -5.36 -7.01 -28.36
CA ARG A 230 -5.99 -8.08 -29.15
C ARG A 230 -5.50 -7.98 -30.60
N ALA A 231 -5.20 -9.11 -31.23
CA ALA A 231 -4.76 -9.13 -32.63
C ALA A 231 -5.74 -8.34 -33.53
N GLY A 232 -5.24 -7.33 -34.26
CA GLY A 232 -6.00 -6.47 -35.17
C GLY A 232 -7.02 -5.52 -34.51
N LYS A 233 -7.11 -5.47 -33.17
CA LYS A 233 -8.12 -4.69 -32.43
C LYS A 233 -7.56 -4.01 -31.17
N THR A 234 -6.23 -3.87 -31.08
CA THR A 234 -5.56 -3.24 -29.93
C THR A 234 -5.94 -1.77 -29.81
N ARG A 235 -6.36 -1.36 -28.62
CA ARG A 235 -6.73 0.02 -28.32
C ARG A 235 -6.67 0.28 -26.81
N PRO A 236 -6.56 1.54 -26.36
CA PRO A 236 -6.71 1.84 -24.95
C PRO A 236 -8.11 1.48 -24.43
N SER A 237 -8.18 1.14 -23.15
CA SER A 237 -9.44 1.08 -22.41
C SER A 237 -10.15 2.43 -22.49
N GLN A 238 -11.47 2.40 -22.65
CA GLN A 238 -12.28 3.61 -22.70
C GLN A 238 -12.40 4.28 -21.33
N ARG A 239 -12.42 3.48 -20.25
CA ARG A 239 -12.47 3.98 -18.88
C ARG A 239 -11.12 3.80 -18.22
N MET A 240 -10.69 4.83 -17.49
CA MET A 240 -9.51 4.79 -16.64
C MET A 240 -9.76 5.64 -15.39
N ILE A 241 -8.96 5.40 -14.36
CA ILE A 241 -8.87 6.30 -13.20
C ILE A 241 -8.03 7.49 -13.66
N SER A 242 -8.65 8.67 -13.76
CA SER A 242 -8.00 9.87 -14.27
C SER A 242 -7.24 10.65 -13.20
N HIS A 243 -7.52 10.42 -11.93
CA HIS A 243 -6.85 11.07 -10.81
C HIS A 243 -6.90 10.20 -9.55
N THR A 244 -5.84 10.24 -8.74
CA THR A 244 -5.81 9.66 -7.39
C THR A 244 -5.31 10.70 -6.41
N GLY A 245 -4.15 11.29 -6.71
CA GLY A 245 -3.54 12.36 -5.95
C GLY A 245 -2.20 12.76 -6.57
N PHE A 246 -1.70 13.91 -6.15
CA PHE A 246 -0.37 14.39 -6.43
C PHE A 246 0.61 13.85 -5.39
N LEU A 247 1.79 13.46 -5.84
CA LEU A 247 2.88 13.00 -5.00
C LEU A 247 3.93 14.10 -4.91
N THR A 248 4.16 14.64 -3.72
CA THR A 248 5.21 15.62 -3.45
C THR A 248 6.35 14.96 -2.69
N PHE A 249 7.58 15.21 -3.13
CA PHE A 249 8.81 14.65 -2.60
C PHE A 249 9.74 15.74 -2.11
N GLY A 250 10.64 15.40 -1.18
CA GLY A 250 11.70 16.29 -0.73
C GLY A 250 12.82 15.57 0.01
N ARG A 251 13.93 16.27 0.24
CA ARG A 251 15.10 15.78 1.01
C ARG A 251 15.44 16.74 2.13
N LYS A 252 15.55 16.23 3.36
CA LYS A 252 15.91 17.02 4.53
C LYS A 252 17.37 17.47 4.42
N ILE A 253 17.61 18.76 4.57
CA ILE A 253 18.96 19.30 4.80
C ILE A 253 19.21 19.44 6.30
N ASN A 254 20.49 19.32 6.70
CA ASN A 254 20.88 19.68 8.05
C ASN A 254 20.79 21.20 8.20
N LYS A 255 20.37 21.67 9.37
CA LYS A 255 20.53 23.08 9.72
C LYS A 255 22.04 23.37 9.72
N GLN A 256 22.45 24.39 8.98
CA GLN A 256 23.80 24.92 9.10
C GLN A 256 23.86 25.67 10.43
N GLU A 257 24.84 25.34 11.27
CA GLU A 257 25.15 26.12 12.47
C GLU A 257 25.61 27.54 12.11
#